data_AF-A0A5C7PIH2-F1
#
_entry.id   AF-A0A5C7PIH2-F1
#
_cell.length_a   1.000
_cell.length_b   1.000
_cell.length_c   1.000
_cell.angle_alpha   90.00
_cell.angle_beta   90.00
_cell.angle_gamma   90.00
#
_symmetry.space_group_name_H-M   'P 1'
#
loop_
_entity.id
_entity.type
_entity.pdbx_description
1 polymer ?
#
loop_
_entity_poly.entity_id
_entity_poly.type
_entity_poly.pdbx_seq_one_letter_code
_entity_poly.pdbx_strand_id
1 'polypeptide(L)' 'MADLLRMDCINSLPHPLSIRFYGDKHSWPLEYVCVETGLLKFDVVGKLQNGHMSDVAEVIDGNGNSHDPDAFYLENRDG' A
#
# COMPACT_ATOMS: atom_id res chain seq x y z
N MET A 1 -5.27 1.41 20.76
CA MET A 1 -5.51 1.23 19.32
C MET A 1 -4.33 1.86 18.64
N ALA A 2 -3.38 1.03 18.23
CA ALA A 2 -2.18 1.47 17.55
C ALA A 2 -2.45 1.35 16.05
N ASP A 3 -2.03 2.35 15.29
CA ASP A 3 -2.05 2.31 13.83
C ASP A 3 -1.28 1.07 13.35
N LEU A 4 -1.78 0.39 12.31
CA LEU A 4 -1.09 -0.77 11.73
C LEU A 4 0.05 -0.33 10.81
N LEU A 5 -0.14 0.79 10.11
CA LEU A 5 0.78 1.32 9.12
C LEU A 5 1.34 2.69 9.52
N ARG A 6 2.59 2.96 9.15
CA ARG A 6 3.26 4.25 9.30
C ARG A 6 2.64 5.31 8.39
N MET A 7 1.66 6.04 8.92
CA MET A 7 0.98 7.15 8.23
C MET A 7 1.95 8.21 7.68
N ASP A 8 3.00 8.54 8.43
CA ASP A 8 4.03 9.50 8.02
C ASP A 8 4.76 9.03 6.76
N CYS A 9 5.15 7.75 6.70
CA CYS A 9 5.81 7.18 5.52
C CYS A 9 4.90 7.26 4.30
N ILE A 10 3.64 6.85 4.43
CA ILE A 10 2.69 6.83 3.30
C ILE A 10 2.37 8.25 2.81
N ASN A 11 2.13 9.22 3.70
CA ASN A 11 1.85 10.60 3.31
C ASN A 11 3.08 11.32 2.73
N SER A 12 4.28 10.87 3.08
CA SER A 12 5.51 11.45 2.54
C SER A 12 5.87 10.91 1.15
N LEU A 13 5.17 9.89 0.64
CA LEU A 13 5.44 9.35 -0.68
C LEU A 13 4.89 10.26 -1.80
N PRO A 14 5.60 10.35 -2.94
CA PRO A 14 5.12 11.08 -4.09
C PRO A 14 3.96 10.34 -4.76
N HIS A 15 2.81 11.02 -4.87
CA HIS A 15 1.65 10.53 -5.61
C HIS A 15 1.84 10.71 -7.14
N PRO A 16 1.22 9.87 -7.99
CA PRO A 16 0.32 8.76 -7.65
C PRO A 16 1.06 7.50 -7.19
N LEU A 17 0.53 6.85 -6.17
CA LEU A 17 1.01 5.53 -5.72
C LEU A 17 0.41 4.45 -6.61
N SER A 18 1.14 3.37 -6.82
CA SER A 18 0.69 2.15 -7.48
C SER A 18 1.03 0.96 -6.60
N ILE A 19 0.28 -0.13 -6.70
CA ILE A 19 0.51 -1.35 -5.95
C ILE A 19 0.54 -2.55 -6.88
N ARG A 20 1.33 -3.54 -6.51
CA ARG A 20 1.45 -4.79 -7.23
C ARG A 20 1.20 -5.94 -6.27
N PHE A 21 0.37 -6.89 -6.67
CA PHE A 21 0.00 -8.04 -5.84
C PHE A 21 0.93 -9.24 -6.09
N TYR A 22 1.03 -10.12 -5.10
CA TYR A 22 1.77 -11.37 -5.25
C TYR A 22 1.16 -12.24 -6.35
N GLY A 23 1.94 -12.50 -7.40
CA GLY A 23 1.50 -13.29 -8.56
C GLY A 23 0.91 -12.47 -9.70
N ASP A 24 0.72 -11.16 -9.54
CA ASP A 24 0.29 -10.27 -10.62
C ASP A 24 1.49 -9.63 -11.35
N LYS A 25 1.35 -9.48 -12.67
CA LYS A 25 2.36 -8.81 -13.50
C LYS A 25 2.09 -7.31 -13.65
N HIS A 26 0.88 -6.86 -13.37
CA HIS A 26 0.51 -5.46 -13.51
C HIS A 26 0.48 -4.76 -12.16
N SER A 27 0.95 -3.52 -12.16
CA SER A 27 0.77 -2.59 -11.06
C SER A 27 -0.50 -1.78 -11.30
N TRP A 28 -1.30 -1.62 -10.26
CA TRP A 28 -2.56 -0.88 -10.30
C TRP A 28 -2.42 0.43 -9.53
N PRO A 29 -2.93 1.55 -10.06
CA PRO A 29 -2.91 2.82 -9.33
C PRO A 29 -3.73 2.72 -8.04
N LEU A 30 -3.11 3.10 -6.94
CA LEU A 30 -3.71 3.15 -5.62
C LEU A 30 -4.46 4.48 -5.46
N GLU A 31 -5.74 4.39 -5.12
CA GLU A 31 -6.62 5.54 -4.88
C GLU A 31 -6.63 5.94 -3.40
N TYR A 32 -6.72 4.96 -2.51
CA TYR A 32 -6.87 5.21 -1.08
C TYR A 32 -6.29 4.07 -0.24
N VAL A 33 -5.67 4.39 0.89
CA VAL A 33 -5.19 3.41 1.87
C VAL A 33 -5.61 3.83 3.27
N CYS A 34 -6.12 2.88 4.04
CA CYS A 34 -6.55 3.01 5.41
C CYS A 34 -5.44 2.49 6.33
N VAL A 35 -4.68 3.40 6.91
CA VAL A 35 -3.53 3.09 7.77
C VAL A 35 -3.91 2.40 9.09
N GLU A 36 -5.14 2.63 9.56
CA GLU A 36 -5.66 2.03 10.79
C GLU A 36 -5.95 0.53 10.63
N THR A 37 -6.42 0.11 9.44
CA THR A 37 -6.88 -1.26 9.19
C THR A 37 -6.02 -2.05 8.21
N GLY A 38 -5.14 -1.39 7.45
CA GLY A 38 -4.41 -2.01 6.35
C GLY A 38 -5.23 -2.20 5.07
N LEU A 39 -6.45 -1.67 5.00
CA LEU A 39 -7.29 -1.75 3.82
C LEU A 39 -6.84 -0.75 2.75
N LEU A 40 -6.82 -1.17 1.50
CA LEU A 40 -6.46 -0.32 0.37
C LEU A 40 -7.51 -0.42 -0.73
N LYS A 41 -7.60 0.64 -1.54
CA LYS A 41 -8.46 0.76 -2.70
C LYS A 41 -7.63 1.19 -3.88
N PHE A 42 -7.79 0.50 -4.99
CA PHE A 42 -7.03 0.68 -6.21
C PHE A 42 -7.95 0.56 -7.42
N ASP A 43 -7.60 1.25 -8.51
CA ASP A 43 -8.35 1.18 -9.75
C ASP A 43 -7.74 0.14 -10.70
N VAL A 44 -8.56 -0.85 -11.08
CA VAL A 44 -8.20 -1.87 -12.05
C VAL A 44 -8.94 -1.60 -13.35
N VAL A 45 -8.32 -0.85 -14.26
CA VAL A 45 -8.88 -0.52 -15.59
C VAL A 45 -10.30 0.10 -15.49
N GLY A 46 -10.46 1.09 -14.61
CA GLY A 46 -11.74 1.78 -14.37
C GLY A 46 -12.70 1.05 -13.42
N LYS A 47 -12.21 0.05 -12.67
CA LYS A 47 -12.95 -0.61 -11.59
C LYS A 47 -12.22 -0.42 -10.26
N LEU A 48 -12.85 0.33 -9.36
CA LEU A 48 -12.43 0.43 -7.97
C LEU A 48 -12.55 -0.94 -7.28
N GLN A 49 -11.41 -1.54 -6.96
CA GLN A 49 -11.31 -2.73 -6.14
C GLN A 49 -10.76 -2.38 -4.76
N ASN A 50 -11.13 -3.19 -3.78
CA ASN A 50 -10.54 -3.15 -2.45
C ASN A 50 -9.55 -4.31 -2.30
N GLY A 51 -8.56 -4.12 -1.45
CA GLY A 51 -7.56 -5.12 -1.13
C GLY A 51 -6.99 -4.84 0.24
N HIS A 52 -6.00 -5.64 0.61
CA HIS A 52 -5.30 -5.52 1.88
C HIS A 52 -3.81 -5.33 1.63
N MET A 53 -3.16 -4.51 2.44
CA MET A 53 -1.73 -4.23 2.32
C MET A 53 -0.87 -5.50 2.48
N SER A 54 -1.31 -6.49 3.27
CA SER A 54 -0.60 -7.78 3.34
C SER A 54 -0.63 -8.61 2.06
N ASP A 55 -1.57 -8.34 1.14
CA ASP A 55 -1.65 -9.06 -0.15
C ASP A 55 -0.79 -8.39 -1.23
N VAL A 56 -0.38 -7.14 -0.96
CA VAL A 56 0.53 -6.39 -1.83
C VAL A 56 1.91 -7.01 -1.73
N ALA A 57 2.54 -7.19 -2.88
CA ALA A 57 3.94 -7.56 -3.01
C ALA A 57 4.86 -6.34 -2.99
N GLU A 58 4.50 -5.29 -3.73
CA GLU A 58 5.34 -4.11 -3.91
C GLU A 58 4.45 -2.87 -4.05
N VAL A 59 4.82 -1.78 -3.37
CA VAL A 59 4.22 -0.45 -3.55
C VAL A 59 5.17 0.35 -4.41
N ILE A 60 4.69 0.95 -5.50
CA ILE A 60 5.49 1.75 -6.41
C ILE A 60 5.03 3.20 -6.28
N ASP A 61 5.94 4.12 -5.97
CA ASP A 61 5.57 5.53 -5.84
C ASP A 61 5.54 6.23 -7.19
N GLY A 62 5.04 7.47 -7.21
CA GLY A 62 4.98 8.31 -8.42
C GLY A 62 6.34 8.65 -9.02
N ASN A 63 7.44 8.38 -8.29
CA ASN A 63 8.80 8.53 -8.78
C ASN A 63 9.37 7.22 -9.39
N GLY A 64 8.60 6.12 -9.35
CA GLY A 64 8.98 4.82 -9.88
C GLY A 64 9.86 3.99 -8.95
N ASN A 65 10.01 4.34 -7.67
CA ASN A 65 10.71 3.47 -6.73
C ASN A 65 9.74 2.42 -6.20
N SER A 66 10.25 1.20 -6.04
CA SER A 66 9.52 0.11 -5.38
C SER A 66 9.86 0.09 -3.90
N HIS A 67 8.83 0.07 -3.08
CA HIS A 67 8.84 -0.01 -1.64
C HIS A 67 8.18 -1.31 -1.19
N ASP A 68 8.80 -1.96 -0.22
CA ASP A 68 8.26 -3.17 0.37
C ASP A 68 7.06 -2.81 1.28
N PRO A 69 5.90 -3.45 1.10
CA PRO A 69 4.71 -3.18 1.91
C PRO A 69 4.94 -3.48 3.39
N ASP A 70 5.82 -4.43 3.71
CA ASP A 70 6.15 -4.82 5.08
C ASP A 70 6.85 -3.69 5.83
N ALA A 71 7.67 -2.88 5.14
CA ALA A 71 8.37 -1.73 5.71
C ALA A 71 7.42 -0.61 6.18
N PHE A 72 6.16 -0.60 5.71
CA PHE A 72 5.16 0.35 6.18
C PHE A 72 4.47 -0.13 7.45
N TYR A 73 4.50 -1.42 7.77
CA TYR A 73 3.93 -1.90 9.02
C TYR A 73 4.73 -1.33 10.19
N LEU A 74 4.02 -0.81 11.18
CA LEU A 74 4.63 -0.50 12.45
C LEU A 74 5.05 -1.85 13.06
N GLU A 75 6.35 -2.14 13.10
CA GLU A 75 6.91 -3.25 13.89
C GLU A 75 6.58 -3.03 15.37
N ASN A 76 5.35 -3.33 15.74
CA ASN A 76 4.87 -3.48 17.11
C ASN A 76 4.49 -4.94 17.28
N ARG A 77 5.50 -5.80 17.20
CA ARG A 77 5.46 -7.09 17.89
C ARG A 77 6.49 -7.05 19.01
N ASP A 78 6.26 -6.17 19.96
CA ASP A 78 6.83 -6.28 21.30
C ASP A 78 5.87 -7.14 22.14
N GLY A 79 6.36 -8.30 22.61
CA GLY A 79 5.69 -9.15 23.61
C GLY A 79 5.19 -10.50 23.12
#